data_AF-A0A6G6Z9C6-F1
#
_entry.id   AF-A0A6G6Z9C6-F1
#
_cell.length_a   1.000
_cell.length_b   1.000
_cell.length_c   1.000
_cell.angle_alpha   90.00
_cell.angle_beta   90.00
_cell.angle_gamma   90.00
#
_symmetry.space_group_name_H-M   'P 1'
#
loop_
_entity.id
_entity.type
_entity.pdbx_description
1 polymer ?
#
loop_
_entity_poly.entity_id
_entity_poly.type
_entity_poly.pdbx_seq_one_letter_code
_entity_poly.pdbx_strand_id
1 'polypeptide(L)'
;MFKQFLLVAAIASLLATSSRAHCEYALERSAPTESRSASLHSDATQPTEDLLDDIVSWLSSNFDLPAIKERPVVEFASKMELARLRATDRASSQRFMNDGQLTQREVVALYDNQTRTILLPDDWGGTSPADQSVLVHEMVHHLQNLGNLKFDCPQAREKLAYLAQDKWLRRFGKSLENEFDVDMFTVLISSACMH
;
A
#
# COMPACT_ATOMS: atom_id res chain seq x y z
N MET A 1 34.86 68.12 13.42
CA MET A 1 34.00 69.31 13.58
C MET A 1 32.69 69.05 12.85
N PHE A 2 31.57 69.06 13.58
CA PHE A 2 30.16 69.17 13.12
C PHE A 2 29.61 68.07 12.17
N LYS A 3 28.38 67.55 12.31
CA LYS A 3 27.33 67.54 13.35
C LYS A 3 26.31 66.49 12.90
N GLN A 4 25.65 65.86 13.87
CA GLN A 4 24.49 64.97 13.75
C GLN A 4 23.39 65.50 12.80
N PHE A 5 22.79 64.57 12.05
CA PHE A 5 21.42 64.70 11.54
C PHE A 5 20.43 64.20 12.60
N LEU A 6 19.42 65.03 12.88
CA LEU A 6 18.24 64.79 13.71
C LEU A 6 17.05 64.51 12.80
N LEU A 7 16.23 63.51 13.11
CA LEU A 7 14.76 63.46 12.92
C LEU A 7 14.26 62.07 13.42
N VAL A 8 13.87 61.96 14.69
CA VAL A 8 12.49 62.02 15.21
C VAL A 8 11.58 60.95 14.60
N ALA A 9 11.36 59.87 15.35
CA ALA A 9 10.17 59.04 15.24
C ALA A 9 9.62 58.81 16.66
N ALA A 10 8.36 59.18 16.85
CA ALA A 10 7.66 59.18 18.12
C ALA A 10 7.33 57.76 18.60
N ILE A 11 7.53 57.54 19.90
CA ILE A 11 7.12 56.33 20.61
C ILE A 11 5.64 56.48 20.98
N ALA A 12 4.79 55.61 20.46
CA ALA A 12 3.43 55.43 20.96
C ALA A 12 3.32 54.00 21.54
N SER A 13 3.55 53.90 22.84
CA SER A 13 3.25 52.69 23.63
C SER A 13 1.75 52.66 23.90
N LEU A 14 1.04 51.70 23.30
CA LEU A 14 -0.33 51.36 23.69
C LEU A 14 -0.31 50.08 24.53
N LEU A 15 -0.71 50.26 25.79
CA LEU A 15 -0.89 49.24 26.81
C LEU A 15 -2.03 48.30 26.39
N ALA A 16 -1.74 47.02 26.19
CA ALA A 16 -2.76 45.98 26.08
C ALA A 16 -3.11 45.48 27.49
N THR A 17 -4.37 45.70 27.88
CA THR A 17 -4.96 45.34 29.16
C THR A 17 -5.13 43.83 29.30
N SER A 18 -4.64 43.30 30.42
CA SER A 18 -4.83 41.92 30.87
C SER A 18 -6.28 41.70 31.34
N SER A 19 -6.97 40.74 30.73
CA SER A 19 -8.28 40.27 31.19
C SER A 19 -8.14 38.85 31.73
N ARG A 20 -8.19 38.71 33.06
CA ARG A 20 -8.39 37.44 33.75
C ARG A 20 -9.88 37.13 33.75
N ALA A 21 -10.30 36.16 32.96
CA ALA A 21 -11.58 35.48 33.16
C ALA A 21 -11.30 34.15 33.89
N HIS A 22 -11.70 34.10 35.16
CA HIS A 22 -11.86 32.86 35.91
C HIS A 22 -13.04 32.09 35.30
N CYS A 23 -12.84 30.82 34.97
CA CYS A 23 -13.94 29.88 34.80
C CYS A 23 -13.85 28.84 35.92
N GLU A 24 -14.86 28.92 36.78
CA GLU A 24 -15.10 28.09 37.96
C GLU A 24 -15.57 26.70 37.54
N TYR A 25 -15.12 25.70 38.29
CA TYR A 25 -15.46 24.29 38.14
C TYR A 25 -16.86 24.05 38.71
N ALA A 26 -17.82 23.66 37.87
CA ALA A 26 -19.11 23.16 38.31
C ALA A 26 -19.39 21.78 37.69
N LEU A 27 -19.59 20.84 38.60
CA LEU A 27 -19.87 19.43 38.42
C LEU A 27 -21.30 19.22 37.88
N GLU A 28 -21.50 18.10 37.19
CA GLU A 28 -22.76 17.43 36.81
C GLU A 28 -23.41 17.80 35.46
N ARG A 29 -23.34 16.87 34.49
CA ARG A 29 -24.50 16.07 34.06
C ARG A 29 -24.07 15.03 33.01
N SER A 30 -24.44 13.79 33.28
CA SER A 30 -24.28 12.59 32.47
C SER A 30 -24.94 12.71 31.08
N ALA A 31 -24.19 12.31 30.04
CA ALA A 31 -24.70 11.92 28.73
C ALA A 31 -23.91 10.69 28.24
N PRO A 32 -24.55 9.67 27.64
CA PRO A 32 -23.84 8.52 27.14
C PRO A 32 -23.11 8.93 25.86
N THR A 33 -21.77 8.87 25.89
CA THR A 33 -20.95 8.88 24.68
C THR A 33 -21.21 7.57 23.95
N GLU A 34 -22.23 7.56 23.11
CA GLU A 34 -22.42 6.50 22.14
C GLU A 34 -21.26 6.59 21.15
N SER A 35 -20.36 5.62 21.26
CA SER A 35 -19.26 5.35 20.36
C SER A 35 -19.80 5.27 18.94
N ARG A 36 -19.67 6.35 18.16
CA ARG A 36 -19.90 6.30 16.72
C ARG A 36 -18.63 5.76 16.07
N SER A 37 -18.37 4.48 16.32
CA SER A 37 -17.57 3.67 15.42
C SER A 37 -18.29 3.70 14.09
N ALA A 38 -17.81 4.53 13.16
CA ALA A 38 -18.19 4.41 11.77
C ALA A 38 -17.59 3.09 11.30
N SER A 39 -18.35 2.01 11.48
CA SER A 39 -18.13 0.76 10.77
C SER A 39 -18.36 1.08 9.30
N LEU A 40 -17.28 1.46 8.62
CA LEU A 40 -17.15 1.24 7.19
C LEU A 40 -17.33 -0.27 7.03
N HIS A 41 -18.52 -0.67 6.58
CA HIS A 41 -18.77 -2.05 6.27
C HIS A 41 -17.83 -2.39 5.11
N SER A 42 -16.92 -3.33 5.36
CA SER A 42 -16.06 -3.90 4.31
C SER A 42 -16.97 -4.73 3.41
N ASP A 43 -17.01 -4.38 2.12
CA ASP A 43 -17.68 -5.18 1.09
C ASP A 43 -16.75 -6.31 0.58
N ALA A 44 -15.53 -6.41 1.11
CA ALA A 44 -14.55 -7.39 0.68
C ALA A 44 -14.97 -8.82 1.01
N THR A 45 -14.82 -9.69 0.01
CA THR A 45 -15.12 -11.12 0.13
C THR A 45 -13.82 -11.90 0.32
N GLN A 46 -13.75 -12.78 1.32
CA GLN A 46 -12.60 -13.67 1.51
C GLN A 46 -12.44 -14.62 0.30
N PRO A 47 -11.22 -14.78 -0.26
CA PRO A 47 -10.97 -15.81 -1.27
C PRO A 47 -11.34 -17.19 -0.74
N THR A 48 -11.98 -18.03 -1.56
CA THR A 48 -12.26 -19.41 -1.17
C THR A 48 -10.97 -20.21 -1.11
N GLU A 49 -10.96 -21.24 -0.26
CA GLU A 49 -9.83 -22.16 -0.17
C GLU A 49 -9.56 -22.87 -1.52
N ASP A 50 -10.63 -23.27 -2.21
CA ASP A 50 -10.53 -23.90 -3.53
C ASP A 50 -9.87 -22.96 -4.56
N LEU A 51 -10.17 -21.66 -4.53
CA LEU A 51 -9.54 -20.68 -5.43
C LEU A 51 -8.04 -20.57 -5.15
N LEU A 52 -7.62 -20.55 -3.88
CA LEU A 52 -6.21 -20.52 -3.51
C LEU A 52 -5.48 -21.78 -3.98
N ASP A 53 -6.07 -22.96 -3.78
CA ASP A 53 -5.50 -24.24 -4.20
C ASP A 53 -5.42 -24.37 -5.73
N ASP A 54 -6.43 -23.87 -6.45
CA ASP A 54 -6.45 -23.78 -7.91
C ASP A 54 -5.35 -22.84 -8.43
N ILE A 55 -5.14 -21.69 -7.78
CA ILE A 55 -4.06 -20.75 -8.14
C ILE A 55 -2.69 -21.40 -7.92
N VAL A 56 -2.45 -22.07 -6.79
CA VAL A 56 -1.18 -22.79 -6.54
C VAL A 56 -0.94 -23.83 -7.62
N SER A 57 -1.94 -24.66 -7.91
CA SER A 57 -1.84 -25.72 -8.91
C SER A 57 -1.56 -25.15 -10.30
N TRP A 58 -2.23 -24.06 -10.66
CA TRP A 58 -2.02 -23.37 -11.92
C TRP A 58 -0.62 -22.75 -11.99
N LEU A 59 -0.17 -22.06 -10.95
CA LEU A 59 1.15 -21.43 -10.88
C LEU A 59 2.27 -22.45 -11.07
N SER A 60 2.28 -23.53 -10.28
CA SER A 60 3.30 -24.59 -10.37
C SER A 60 3.29 -25.37 -11.69
N SER A 61 2.15 -25.41 -12.38
CA SER A 61 2.07 -26.06 -13.70
C SER A 61 2.53 -25.15 -14.84
N ASN A 62 2.55 -23.83 -14.63
CA ASN A 62 2.80 -22.84 -15.68
C ASN A 62 4.13 -22.09 -15.51
N PHE A 63 4.71 -22.15 -14.32
CA PHE A 63 5.90 -21.45 -13.89
C PHE A 63 6.72 -22.39 -13.00
N ASP A 64 8.04 -22.16 -12.94
CA ASP A 64 8.97 -22.95 -12.11
C ASP A 64 8.84 -22.54 -10.62
N LEU A 65 7.63 -22.68 -10.07
CA LEU A 65 7.26 -22.36 -8.70
C LEU A 65 6.91 -23.65 -7.94
N PRO A 66 7.35 -23.77 -6.68
CA PRO A 66 7.10 -24.98 -5.91
C PRO A 66 5.60 -25.12 -5.57
N ALA A 67 5.07 -26.34 -5.67
CA ALA A 67 3.67 -26.65 -5.36
C ALA A 67 3.47 -26.84 -3.85
N ILE A 68 3.64 -25.76 -3.08
CA ILE A 68 3.54 -25.78 -1.61
C ILE A 68 2.08 -25.49 -1.22
N LYS A 69 1.51 -26.33 -0.35
CA LYS A 69 0.09 -26.26 0.07
C LYS A 69 -0.17 -25.45 1.33
N GLU A 70 0.89 -24.92 1.95
CA GLU A 70 0.70 -23.96 3.04
C GLU A 70 0.08 -22.69 2.45
N ARG A 71 -1.02 -22.22 3.05
CA ARG A 71 -1.82 -21.11 2.54
C ARG A 71 -1.40 -19.79 3.21
N PRO A 72 -1.52 -18.65 2.52
CA PRO A 72 -1.32 -17.36 3.16
C PRO A 72 -2.49 -17.02 4.09
N VAL A 73 -2.24 -16.14 5.04
CA VAL A 73 -3.32 -15.39 5.69
C VAL A 73 -3.81 -14.32 4.71
N VAL A 74 -5.12 -14.09 4.62
CA VAL A 74 -5.68 -13.01 3.77
C VAL A 74 -6.39 -11.99 4.66
N GLU A 75 -5.89 -10.76 4.63
CA GLU A 75 -6.42 -9.62 5.35
C GLU A 75 -6.79 -8.48 4.40
N PHE A 76 -7.65 -7.58 4.87
CA PHE A 76 -8.11 -6.44 4.09
C PHE A 76 -7.67 -5.13 4.72
N ALA A 77 -7.27 -4.18 3.89
CA ALA A 77 -6.89 -2.84 4.30
C ALA A 77 -7.39 -1.81 3.30
N SER A 78 -7.65 -0.59 3.76
CA SER A 78 -7.98 0.51 2.85
C SER A 78 -6.85 0.74 1.84
N LYS A 79 -7.20 1.16 0.63
CA LYS A 79 -6.21 1.52 -0.42
C LYS A 79 -5.19 2.57 0.05
N MET A 80 -5.61 3.50 0.92
CA MET A 80 -4.71 4.48 1.54
C MET A 80 -3.67 3.79 2.44
N GLU A 81 -4.09 2.80 3.23
CA GLU A 81 -3.17 2.06 4.10
C GLU A 81 -2.20 1.20 3.27
N LEU A 82 -2.69 0.49 2.25
CA LEU A 82 -1.84 -0.23 1.30
C LEU A 82 -0.78 0.70 0.67
N ALA A 83 -1.19 1.90 0.25
CA ALA A 83 -0.27 2.90 -0.28
C ALA A 83 0.78 3.36 0.75
N ARG A 84 0.41 3.54 2.02
CA ARG A 84 1.35 3.88 3.11
C ARG A 84 2.35 2.77 3.39
N LEU A 85 1.87 1.53 3.47
CA LEU A 85 2.72 0.36 3.71
C LEU A 85 3.74 0.19 2.59
N ARG A 86 3.31 0.27 1.32
CA ARG A 86 4.21 0.20 0.15
C ARG A 86 5.23 1.32 0.12
N ALA A 87 4.84 2.55 0.49
CA ALA A 87 5.77 3.67 0.57
C ALA A 87 6.84 3.45 1.65
N THR A 88 6.46 2.85 2.79
CA THR A 88 7.37 2.52 3.89
C THR A 88 8.35 1.41 3.50
N ASP A 89 7.86 0.36 2.83
CA ASP A 89 8.68 -0.73 2.29
C ASP A 89 9.70 -0.22 1.26
N ARG A 90 9.25 0.68 0.37
CA ARG A 90 10.14 1.38 -0.57
C ARG A 90 11.15 2.27 0.13
N ALA A 91 10.76 3.10 1.09
CA ALA A 91 11.71 3.94 1.82
C ALA A 91 12.77 3.12 2.58
N SER A 92 12.39 1.92 3.05
CA SER A 92 13.29 0.99 3.73
C SER A 92 14.27 0.31 2.76
N SER A 93 13.84 0.02 1.53
CA SER A 93 14.65 -0.57 0.46
C SER A 93 15.44 0.46 -0.37
N GLN A 94 15.00 1.71 -0.40
CA GLN A 94 15.56 2.83 -1.16
C GLN A 94 16.37 3.80 -0.29
N ARG A 95 17.05 3.31 0.77
CA ARG A 95 17.99 4.14 1.56
C ARG A 95 19.16 4.72 0.73
N PHE A 96 19.22 4.45 -0.58
CA PHE A 96 20.09 5.10 -1.54
C PHE A 96 19.25 5.58 -2.74
N MET A 97 19.25 6.90 -2.96
CA MET A 97 18.73 7.69 -4.10
C MET A 97 17.39 8.43 -3.92
N ASN A 98 17.51 9.76 -4.06
CA ASN A 98 16.45 10.73 -4.32
C ASN A 98 16.16 10.71 -5.83
N ASP A 99 15.06 10.11 -6.26
CA ASP A 99 14.32 10.66 -7.40
C ASP A 99 12.83 10.37 -7.19
N GLY A 100 12.11 11.44 -6.91
CA GLY A 100 10.67 11.42 -6.75
C GLY A 100 10.00 11.24 -8.10
N GLN A 101 8.77 10.73 -8.08
CA GLN A 101 7.87 10.66 -9.24
C GLN A 101 7.96 9.40 -10.11
N LEU A 102 8.13 8.22 -9.50
CA LEU A 102 7.34 7.09 -9.99
C LEU A 102 5.93 7.28 -9.44
N THR A 103 5.02 7.72 -10.32
CA THR A 103 3.59 7.91 -10.06
C THR A 103 3.09 6.86 -9.07
N GLN A 104 2.42 7.29 -8.01
CA GLN A 104 1.66 6.42 -7.11
C GLN A 104 0.57 5.72 -7.94
N ARG A 105 0.96 4.73 -8.74
CA ARG A 105 0.04 3.77 -9.32
C ARG A 105 -0.67 3.10 -8.15
N GLU A 106 -1.98 2.96 -8.26
CA GLU A 106 -2.82 2.44 -7.20
C GLU A 106 -2.22 1.12 -6.70
N VAL A 107 -1.88 1.06 -5.40
CA VAL A 107 -1.36 -0.16 -4.80
C VAL A 107 -2.55 -1.09 -4.64
N VAL A 108 -2.61 -2.12 -5.48
CA VAL A 108 -3.78 -2.99 -5.56
C VAL A 108 -3.73 -4.13 -4.55
N ALA A 109 -2.55 -4.51 -4.05
CA ALA A 109 -2.36 -5.48 -2.96
C ALA A 109 -0.90 -5.44 -2.45
N LEU A 110 -0.63 -6.15 -1.35
CA LEU A 110 0.73 -6.39 -0.83
C LEU A 110 0.86 -7.80 -0.25
N TYR A 111 2.06 -8.37 -0.34
CA TYR A 111 2.44 -9.57 0.40
C TYR A 111 3.51 -9.27 1.44
N ASP A 112 3.24 -9.61 2.70
CA ASP A 112 4.21 -9.55 3.80
C ASP A 112 4.92 -10.90 3.97
N ASN A 113 6.24 -10.92 3.71
CA ASN A 113 7.06 -12.12 3.84
C ASN A 113 7.15 -12.66 5.29
N GLN A 114 7.10 -11.79 6.31
CA GLN A 114 7.30 -12.16 7.71
C GLN A 114 6.08 -12.87 8.27
N THR A 115 4.90 -12.30 8.03
CA THR A 115 3.62 -12.81 8.52
C THR A 115 2.96 -13.79 7.55
N ARG A 116 3.46 -13.86 6.30
CA ARG A 116 2.87 -14.65 5.20
C ARG A 116 1.43 -14.22 4.90
N THR A 117 1.20 -12.92 5.01
CA THR A 117 -0.12 -12.31 4.83
C THR A 117 -0.21 -11.63 3.47
N ILE A 118 -1.29 -11.90 2.75
CA ILE A 118 -1.74 -11.12 1.60
C ILE A 118 -2.71 -10.06 2.11
N LEU A 119 -2.38 -8.80 1.85
CA LEU A 119 -3.22 -7.64 2.14
C LEU A 119 -3.92 -7.21 0.85
N LEU A 120 -5.24 -7.33 0.81
CA LEU A 120 -6.10 -6.91 -0.30
C LEU A 120 -6.86 -5.61 0.07
N PRO A 121 -7.37 -4.86 -0.92
CA PRO A 121 -8.23 -3.71 -0.69
C PRO A 121 -9.52 -4.11 0.03
N ASP A 122 -10.03 -3.24 0.89
CA ASP A 122 -11.30 -3.44 1.62
C ASP A 122 -12.56 -3.36 0.73
N ASP A 123 -12.39 -3.04 -0.55
CA ASP A 123 -13.38 -3.11 -1.62
C ASP A 123 -13.12 -4.27 -2.60
N TRP A 124 -12.25 -5.23 -2.28
CA TRP A 124 -11.90 -6.35 -3.17
C TRP A 124 -13.07 -7.33 -3.40
N GLY A 125 -13.52 -7.43 -4.65
CA GLY A 125 -14.71 -8.21 -5.02
C GLY A 125 -14.47 -9.69 -5.33
N GLY A 126 -13.22 -10.09 -5.59
CA GLY A 126 -12.76 -11.48 -5.71
C GLY A 126 -13.29 -12.36 -6.83
N THR A 127 -14.27 -11.89 -7.58
CA THR A 127 -14.96 -12.67 -8.61
C THR A 127 -14.55 -12.30 -10.02
N SER A 128 -14.06 -11.07 -10.23
CA SER A 128 -13.62 -10.65 -11.56
C SER A 128 -12.26 -11.26 -11.92
N PRO A 129 -11.97 -11.48 -13.22
CA PRO A 129 -10.63 -11.91 -13.64
C PRO A 129 -9.53 -10.95 -13.19
N ALA A 130 -9.82 -9.65 -13.06
CA ALA A 130 -8.89 -8.64 -12.57
C ALA A 130 -8.57 -8.89 -11.08
N ASP A 131 -9.58 -9.02 -10.23
CA ASP A 131 -9.42 -9.29 -8.79
C ASP A 131 -8.62 -10.57 -8.54
N GLN A 132 -8.97 -11.65 -9.25
CA GLN A 132 -8.26 -12.92 -9.14
C GLN A 132 -6.82 -12.82 -9.64
N SER A 133 -6.55 -12.01 -10.66
CA SER A 133 -5.18 -11.80 -11.16
C SER A 133 -4.28 -11.11 -10.13
N VAL A 134 -4.84 -10.20 -9.32
CA VAL A 134 -4.12 -9.58 -8.20
C VAL A 134 -3.75 -10.64 -7.17
N LEU A 135 -4.69 -11.54 -6.84
CA LEU A 135 -4.40 -12.65 -5.94
C LEU A 135 -3.34 -13.61 -6.52
N VAL A 136 -3.36 -13.88 -7.83
CA VAL A 136 -2.29 -14.65 -8.51
C VAL A 136 -0.92 -14.00 -8.33
N HIS A 137 -0.83 -12.67 -8.46
CA HIS A 137 0.41 -11.91 -8.24
C HIS A 137 0.96 -12.14 -6.83
N GLU A 138 0.13 -11.95 -5.81
CA GLU A 138 0.56 -12.10 -4.42
C GLU A 138 0.84 -13.56 -4.05
N MET A 139 0.14 -14.52 -4.67
CA MET A 139 0.42 -15.95 -4.49
C MET A 139 1.77 -16.36 -5.09
N VAL A 140 2.24 -15.70 -6.15
CA VAL A 140 3.63 -15.89 -6.63
C VAL A 140 4.61 -15.50 -5.53
N HIS A 141 4.43 -14.34 -4.89
CA HIS A 141 5.26 -13.90 -3.78
C HIS A 141 5.22 -14.86 -2.59
N HIS A 142 4.06 -15.41 -2.29
CA HIS A 142 3.91 -16.42 -1.25
C HIS A 142 4.72 -17.69 -1.54
N LEU A 143 4.61 -18.25 -2.74
CA LEU A 143 5.36 -19.44 -3.15
C LEU A 143 6.86 -19.17 -3.27
N GLN A 144 7.27 -17.99 -3.73
CA GLN A 144 8.67 -17.55 -3.72
C GLN A 144 9.24 -17.53 -2.29
N ASN A 145 8.46 -17.02 -1.33
CA ASN A 145 8.85 -16.93 0.08
C ASN A 145 8.97 -18.31 0.73
N LEU A 146 7.94 -19.16 0.61
CA LEU A 146 7.94 -20.52 1.16
C LEU A 146 9.00 -21.40 0.51
N GLY A 147 9.22 -21.24 -0.80
CA GLY A 147 10.28 -21.91 -1.55
C GLY A 147 11.69 -21.41 -1.22
N ASN A 148 11.83 -20.36 -0.41
CA ASN A 148 13.10 -19.71 -0.10
C ASN A 148 13.88 -19.30 -1.36
N LEU A 149 13.17 -18.93 -2.43
CA LEU A 149 13.78 -18.56 -3.71
C LEU A 149 14.67 -17.33 -3.54
N LYS A 150 15.79 -17.32 -4.26
CA LYS A 150 16.80 -16.26 -4.19
C LYS A 150 16.74 -15.42 -5.45
N PHE A 151 16.91 -14.13 -5.25
CA PHE A 151 16.88 -13.11 -6.31
C PHE A 151 18.08 -12.19 -6.13
N ASP A 152 18.62 -11.66 -7.23
CA ASP A 152 19.77 -10.75 -7.21
C ASP A 152 19.46 -9.44 -6.46
N CYS A 153 18.19 -9.02 -6.49
CA CYS A 153 17.67 -7.89 -5.74
C CYS A 153 16.18 -8.11 -5.41
N PRO A 154 15.61 -7.35 -4.45
CA PRO A 154 14.18 -7.43 -4.15
C PRO A 154 13.28 -7.25 -5.38
N GLN A 155 13.62 -6.32 -6.28
CA GLN A 155 12.82 -5.99 -7.47
C GLN A 155 12.75 -7.15 -8.47
N ALA A 156 13.80 -7.95 -8.61
CA ALA A 156 13.84 -9.04 -9.60
C ALA A 156 12.73 -10.09 -9.40
N ARG A 157 12.20 -10.21 -8.18
CA ARG A 157 11.10 -11.13 -7.87
C ARG A 157 9.76 -10.74 -8.50
N GLU A 158 9.55 -9.44 -8.77
CA GLU A 158 8.30 -8.87 -9.31
C GLU A 158 8.03 -9.35 -10.74
N LYS A 159 9.10 -9.63 -11.52
CA LYS A 159 8.97 -10.01 -12.93
C LYS A 159 8.06 -11.23 -13.11
N LEU A 160 8.30 -12.27 -12.31
CA LEU A 160 7.51 -13.49 -12.40
C LEU A 160 6.06 -13.27 -11.97
N ALA A 161 5.83 -12.44 -10.95
CA ALA A 161 4.51 -12.12 -10.45
C ALA A 161 3.68 -11.37 -11.51
N TYR A 162 4.25 -10.35 -12.17
CA TYR A 162 3.59 -9.67 -13.30
C TYR A 162 3.35 -10.60 -14.49
N LEU A 163 4.33 -11.44 -14.86
CA LEU A 163 4.15 -12.39 -15.97
C LEU A 163 3.04 -13.41 -15.68
N ALA A 164 2.93 -13.88 -14.43
CA ALA A 164 1.86 -14.77 -13.99
C ALA A 164 0.50 -14.07 -14.02
N GLN A 165 0.43 -12.85 -13.49
CA GLN A 165 -0.78 -12.03 -13.52
C GLN A 165 -1.28 -11.80 -14.96
N ASP A 166 -0.39 -11.39 -15.87
CA ASP A 166 -0.75 -11.14 -17.28
C ASP A 166 -1.17 -12.44 -18.00
N LYS A 167 -0.47 -13.56 -17.74
CA LYS A 167 -0.84 -14.87 -18.29
C LYS A 167 -2.19 -15.34 -17.77
N TRP A 168 -2.54 -15.05 -16.52
CA TRP A 168 -3.86 -15.33 -15.97
C TRP A 168 -4.94 -14.50 -16.68
N LEU A 169 -4.76 -13.18 -16.78
CA LEU A 169 -5.69 -12.27 -17.46
C LEU A 169 -5.96 -12.67 -18.91
N ARG A 170 -4.93 -13.12 -19.63
CA ARG A 170 -5.06 -13.59 -21.02
C ARG A 170 -6.00 -14.78 -21.20
N ARG A 171 -6.26 -15.59 -20.15
CA ARG A 171 -7.27 -16.66 -20.19
C ARG A 171 -8.69 -16.13 -20.37
N PHE A 172 -8.90 -14.84 -20.09
CA PHE A 172 -10.18 -14.15 -20.16
C PHE A 172 -10.20 -13.03 -21.21
N GLY A 173 -9.23 -13.01 -22.13
CA GLY A 173 -9.12 -11.97 -23.16
C GLY A 173 -8.71 -10.59 -22.62
N LYS A 174 -8.15 -10.53 -21.41
CA LYS A 174 -7.67 -9.32 -20.73
C LYS A 174 -6.14 -9.26 -20.73
N SER A 175 -5.60 -8.15 -20.23
CA SER A 175 -4.14 -7.91 -20.11
C SER A 175 -3.84 -6.95 -18.96
N LEU A 176 -2.60 -6.95 -18.47
CA LEU A 176 -2.14 -5.97 -17.47
C LEU A 176 -2.37 -4.51 -17.90
N GLU A 177 -2.07 -4.19 -19.16
CA GLU A 177 -2.19 -2.82 -19.68
C GLU A 177 -3.64 -2.32 -19.59
N ASN A 178 -4.59 -3.07 -20.15
CA ASN A 178 -6.00 -2.69 -20.13
C ASN A 178 -6.65 -2.65 -18.74
N GLU A 179 -6.24 -3.50 -17.80
CA GLU A 179 -6.90 -3.61 -16.49
C GLU A 179 -6.21 -2.76 -15.40
N PHE A 180 -4.90 -2.52 -15.52
CA PHE A 180 -4.09 -1.92 -14.46
C PHE A 180 -3.16 -0.79 -14.93
N ASP A 181 -3.16 -0.45 -16.22
CA ASP A 181 -2.21 0.52 -16.81
C ASP A 181 -0.73 0.12 -16.55
N VAL A 182 -0.47 -1.19 -16.63
CA VAL A 182 0.86 -1.80 -16.49
C VAL A 182 1.29 -2.41 -17.82
N ASP A 183 2.08 -1.67 -18.58
CA ASP A 183 2.72 -2.15 -19.80
C ASP A 183 4.01 -2.94 -19.52
N MET A 184 4.56 -3.60 -20.55
CA MET A 184 5.79 -4.39 -20.41
C MET A 184 7.01 -3.51 -20.04
N PHE A 185 7.03 -2.24 -20.44
CA PHE A 185 8.10 -1.32 -20.06
C PHE A 185 8.08 -1.05 -18.55
N THR A 186 6.88 -0.87 -17.98
CA THR A 186 6.64 -0.74 -16.55
C THR A 186 7.06 -2.02 -15.82
N VAL A 187 6.73 -3.20 -16.34
CA VAL A 187 7.21 -4.47 -15.76
C VAL A 187 8.74 -4.54 -15.75
N LEU A 188 9.40 -4.14 -16.83
CA LEU A 188 10.86 -4.13 -16.94
C LEU A 188 11.50 -3.21 -15.90
N ILE A 189 11.01 -1.97 -15.75
CA ILE A 189 11.53 -1.02 -14.77
C ILE A 189 11.26 -1.49 -13.34
N SER A 190 10.02 -1.90 -13.05
CA SER A 190 9.62 -2.36 -11.72
C SER A 190 10.38 -3.60 -11.25
N SER A 191 10.91 -4.39 -12.19
CA SER A 191 11.65 -5.62 -11.90
C SER A 191 13.16 -5.50 -12.08
N ALA A 192 13.67 -4.33 -12.44
CA ALA A 192 15.09 -4.13 -12.68
C ALA A 192 15.86 -4.01 -11.36
N CYS A 193 17.01 -4.67 -11.29
CA CYS A 193 17.98 -4.39 -10.24
C CYS A 193 18.72 -3.09 -10.58
N MET A 194 18.63 -2.11 -9.69
CA MET A 194 19.48 -0.92 -9.75
C MET A 194 20.77 -1.26 -9.00
N HIS A 195 21.90 -1.21 -9.71
CA HIS A 195 23.25 -1.46 -9.17
C HIS A 195 23.97 -0.14 -8.90
#